data_AF-A0A7D7VJ99-F1
#
_entry.id   AF-A0A7D7VJ99-F1
#
_cell.length_a   1.000
_cell.length_b   1.000
_cell.length_c   1.000
_cell.angle_alpha   90.00
_cell.angle_beta   90.00
_cell.angle_gamma   90.00
#
_symmetry.space_group_name_H-M   'P 1'
#
loop_
_entity.id
_entity.type
_entity.pdbx_description
1 polymer ?
#
loop_
_entity_poly.entity_id
_entity_poly.type
_entity_poly.pdbx_seq_one_letter_code
_entity_poly.pdbx_strand_id
1 'polypeptide(L)'
;MKHIIFGVIIVALLNIAHAESNVEKYKQVYIEQITPILEKQFKDALATEADPQAKLKLVAEGMANCQIETLSAYPQKYQDASINPVAEGGDLSEVTKQVNEMMKTDIESGTISKEDFTAMVESATEKYINCTKALEKEL
;
A
#
# COMPACT_ATOMS: atom_id res chain seq x y z
N MET A 1 -35.45 -13.90 -42.66
CA MET A 1 -35.39 -13.52 -41.23
C MET A 1 -34.03 -13.98 -40.73
N LYS A 2 -32.94 -13.20 -40.87
CA LYS A 2 -32.48 -12.10 -40.00
C LYS A 2 -32.59 -12.41 -38.50
N HIS A 3 -31.45 -12.23 -37.82
CA HIS A 3 -31.19 -12.15 -36.37
C HIS A 3 -30.61 -13.43 -35.73
N ILE A 4 -29.53 -13.43 -34.93
CA ILE A 4 -28.59 -12.40 -34.42
C ILE A 4 -27.31 -13.17 -34.03
N ILE A 5 -26.14 -12.62 -34.39
CA ILE A 5 -24.83 -13.01 -33.86
C ILE A 5 -24.82 -12.63 -32.37
N PHE A 6 -24.92 -13.60 -31.46
CA PHE A 6 -24.73 -13.36 -30.03
C PHE A 6 -23.23 -13.42 -29.71
N GLY A 7 -22.50 -12.43 -30.23
CA GLY A 7 -21.12 -12.16 -29.84
C GLY A 7 -21.12 -11.41 -28.52
N VAL A 8 -21.11 -12.16 -27.41
CA VAL A 8 -20.87 -11.58 -26.08
C VAL A 8 -19.36 -11.40 -25.94
N ILE A 9 -18.87 -10.23 -26.33
CA ILE A 9 -17.54 -9.75 -25.94
C ILE A 9 -17.63 -9.39 -24.45
N ILE A 10 -17.31 -10.33 -23.57
CA ILE A 10 -16.95 -10.05 -22.17
C ILE A 10 -15.45 -10.30 -22.05
N VAL A 11 -14.62 -9.33 -22.46
CA VAL A 11 -13.19 -9.34 -22.13
C VAL A 11 -12.71 -7.89 -21.99
N ALA A 12 -12.98 -7.24 -20.87
CA ALA A 12 -12.29 -5.99 -20.50
C ALA A 12 -12.51 -5.56 -19.03
N LEU A 13 -13.62 -5.96 -18.38
CA LEU A 13 -13.99 -5.39 -17.06
C LEU A 13 -13.47 -6.14 -15.84
N LEU A 14 -12.79 -7.28 -16.01
CA LEU A 14 -12.29 -8.07 -14.87
C LEU A 14 -11.08 -7.44 -14.18
N ASN A 15 -10.25 -6.68 -14.89
CA ASN A 15 -9.01 -6.14 -14.32
C ASN A 15 -9.24 -4.96 -13.35
N ILE A 16 -10.26 -4.13 -13.60
CA ILE A 16 -10.55 -2.97 -12.73
C ILE A 16 -11.14 -3.45 -11.39
N ALA A 17 -12.06 -4.43 -11.43
CA ALA A 17 -12.65 -5.01 -10.23
C ALA A 17 -11.63 -5.78 -9.37
N HIS A 18 -10.63 -6.43 -9.99
CA HIS A 18 -9.55 -7.09 -9.25
C HIS A 18 -8.62 -6.09 -8.56
N ALA A 19 -8.27 -4.99 -9.23
CA ALA A 19 -7.37 -3.97 -8.69
C ALA A 19 -7.98 -3.24 -7.48
N GLU A 20 -9.23 -2.77 -7.56
CA GLU A 20 -9.91 -2.16 -6.40
C GLU A 20 -10.09 -3.16 -5.26
N SER A 21 -10.39 -4.44 -5.59
CA SER A 21 -10.45 -5.49 -4.58
C SER A 21 -9.11 -5.74 -3.89
N ASN A 22 -7.98 -5.61 -4.60
CA ASN A 22 -6.66 -5.86 -4.03
C ASN A 22 -6.19 -4.72 -3.14
N VAL A 23 -6.52 -3.46 -3.46
CA VAL A 23 -6.22 -2.32 -2.58
C VAL A 23 -6.92 -2.45 -1.23
N GLU A 24 -8.18 -2.87 -1.21
CA GLU A 24 -8.90 -3.04 0.06
C GLU A 24 -8.39 -4.24 0.87
N LYS A 25 -8.07 -5.36 0.21
CA LYS A 25 -7.41 -6.50 0.87
C LYS A 25 -6.02 -6.13 1.41
N TYR A 26 -5.25 -5.37 0.64
CA TYR A 26 -3.97 -4.84 1.07
C TYR A 26 -4.10 -4.05 2.36
N LYS A 27 -5.05 -3.11 2.43
CA LYS A 27 -5.29 -2.31 3.64
C LYS A 27 -5.64 -3.19 4.83
N GLN A 28 -6.52 -4.19 4.64
CA GLN A 28 -6.89 -5.12 5.70
C GLN A 28 -5.67 -5.86 6.26
N VAL A 29 -4.87 -6.47 5.39
CA VAL A 29 -3.66 -7.20 5.80
C VAL A 29 -2.64 -6.24 6.43
N TYR A 30 -2.52 -5.02 5.91
CA TYR A 30 -1.65 -4.00 6.49
C TYR A 30 -2.05 -3.66 7.92
N ILE A 31 -3.34 -3.39 8.16
CA ILE A 31 -3.87 -3.05 9.48
C ILE A 31 -3.63 -4.21 10.45
N GLU A 32 -3.88 -5.45 10.03
CA GLU A 32 -3.67 -6.64 10.86
C GLU A 32 -2.21 -6.81 11.29
N GLN A 33 -1.25 -6.53 10.40
CA GLN A 33 0.18 -6.66 10.71
C GLN A 33 0.73 -5.47 11.50
N ILE A 34 0.22 -4.25 11.29
CA ILE A 34 0.78 -3.03 11.88
C ILE A 34 0.18 -2.70 13.25
N THR A 35 -1.11 -2.98 13.47
CA THR A 35 -1.76 -2.73 14.78
C THR A 35 -0.99 -3.32 15.98
N PRO A 36 -0.55 -4.59 15.98
CA PRO A 36 0.20 -5.15 17.12
C PRO A 36 1.58 -4.52 17.30
N ILE A 37 2.19 -3.99 16.22
CA ILE A 37 3.47 -3.26 16.30
C ILE A 37 3.24 -1.91 17.00
N LEU A 38 2.17 -1.20 16.61
CA LEU A 38 1.79 0.06 17.25
C LEU A 38 1.42 -0.16 18.72
N GLU A 39 0.69 -1.22 19.05
CA GLU A 39 0.37 -1.56 20.44
C GLU A 39 1.63 -1.75 21.28
N LYS A 40 2.61 -2.50 20.76
CA LYS A 40 3.89 -2.69 21.44
C LYS A 40 4.66 -1.38 21.62
N GLN A 41 4.63 -0.51 20.62
CA GLN A 41 5.37 0.75 20.61
C GLN A 41 4.75 1.82 21.52
N PHE A 42 3.42 1.90 21.57
CA PHE A 42 2.69 2.95 22.28
C PHE A 42 2.02 2.46 23.57
N LYS A 43 2.35 1.25 24.04
CA LYS A 43 1.77 0.61 25.23
C LYS A 43 1.66 1.55 26.44
N ASP A 44 2.73 2.28 26.74
CA ASP A 44 2.78 3.15 27.92
C ASP A 44 1.99 4.45 27.70
N ALA A 45 2.02 5.01 26.48
CA ALA A 45 1.28 6.22 26.12
C ALA A 45 -0.24 5.99 26.14
N LEU A 46 -0.67 4.77 25.88
CA LEU A 46 -2.07 4.38 25.80
C LEU A 46 -2.64 3.82 27.12
N ALA A 47 -1.84 3.79 28.21
CA ALA A 47 -2.23 3.14 29.46
C ALA A 47 -3.50 3.72 30.11
N THR A 48 -3.82 4.99 29.83
CA THR A 48 -5.01 5.68 30.36
C THR A 48 -6.14 5.82 29.34
N GLU A 49 -5.95 5.32 28.11
CA GLU A 49 -6.97 5.38 27.08
C GLU A 49 -8.12 4.42 27.38
N ALA A 50 -9.35 4.87 27.14
CA ALA A 50 -10.54 4.06 27.40
C ALA A 50 -10.67 2.87 26.42
N ASP A 51 -10.26 3.08 25.17
CA ASP A 51 -10.24 2.05 24.13
C ASP A 51 -8.97 2.19 23.27
N PRO A 52 -7.82 1.74 23.78
CA PRO A 52 -6.55 1.86 23.07
C PRO A 52 -6.53 1.06 21.77
N GLN A 53 -7.30 -0.02 21.68
CA GLN A 53 -7.35 -0.88 20.49
C GLN A 53 -8.10 -0.20 19.34
N ALA A 54 -9.24 0.44 19.61
CA ALA A 54 -9.95 1.21 18.59
C ALA A 54 -9.11 2.39 18.07
N LYS A 55 -8.41 3.10 18.98
CA LYS A 55 -7.51 4.21 18.62
C LYS A 55 -6.36 3.75 17.73
N LEU A 56 -5.69 2.66 18.09
CA LEU A 56 -4.60 2.08 17.30
C LEU A 56 -5.06 1.58 15.93
N LYS A 57 -6.23 0.97 15.85
CA LYS A 57 -6.80 0.52 14.57
C LYS A 57 -7.08 1.70 13.64
N LEU A 58 -7.63 2.80 14.16
CA LEU A 58 -7.87 4.02 13.38
C LEU A 58 -6.57 4.61 12.84
N VAL A 59 -5.52 4.62 13.66
CA VAL A 59 -4.18 5.04 13.23
C VAL A 59 -3.64 4.11 12.15
N ALA A 60 -3.74 2.79 12.32
CA ALA A 60 -3.30 1.81 11.33
C ALA A 60 -4.07 1.92 10.01
N GLU A 61 -5.38 2.18 10.05
CA GLU A 61 -6.22 2.49 8.87
C GLU A 61 -5.73 3.74 8.16
N GLY A 62 -5.41 4.80 8.92
CA GLY A 62 -4.79 6.01 8.40
C GLY A 62 -3.46 5.74 7.70
N MET A 63 -2.57 4.97 8.36
CA MET A 63 -1.27 4.59 7.80
C MET A 63 -1.41 3.75 6.53
N ALA A 64 -2.36 2.82 6.48
CA ALA A 64 -2.62 2.00 5.29
C ALA A 64 -3.06 2.88 4.10
N ASN A 65 -3.91 3.88 4.33
CA ASN A 65 -4.31 4.83 3.29
C ASN A 65 -3.13 5.70 2.83
N CYS A 66 -2.32 6.20 3.77
CA CYS A 66 -1.12 6.96 3.44
C CYS A 66 -0.13 6.13 2.62
N GLN A 67 0.03 4.86 2.94
CA GLN A 67 0.90 3.96 2.20
C GLN A 67 0.45 3.79 0.74
N ILE A 68 -0.86 3.66 0.49
CA ILE A 68 -1.40 3.62 -0.88
C ILE A 68 -1.13 4.94 -1.62
N GLU A 69 -1.32 6.08 -0.96
CA GLU A 69 -1.00 7.38 -1.57
C GLU A 69 0.48 7.51 -1.88
N THR A 70 1.36 7.09 -0.98
CA THR A 70 2.82 7.08 -1.19
C THR A 70 3.21 6.21 -2.37
N LEU A 71 2.60 5.04 -2.53
CA LEU A 71 2.86 4.14 -3.65
C LEU A 71 2.54 4.78 -5.01
N SER A 72 1.62 5.75 -5.07
CA SER A 72 1.30 6.48 -6.31
C SER A 72 2.48 7.26 -6.91
N ALA A 73 3.54 7.53 -6.14
CA ALA A 73 4.77 8.15 -6.64
C ALA A 73 5.65 7.20 -7.48
N TYR A 74 5.41 5.89 -7.41
CA TYR A 74 6.19 4.89 -8.10
C TYR A 74 5.49 4.40 -9.37
N PRO A 75 6.24 3.94 -10.39
CA PRO A 75 5.68 3.22 -11.53
C PRO A 75 4.80 2.05 -11.13
N GLN A 76 3.75 1.79 -11.92
CA GLN A 76 2.74 0.74 -11.65
C GLN A 76 3.35 -0.62 -11.29
N LYS A 77 4.45 -1.02 -11.95
CA LYS A 77 5.12 -2.30 -11.66
C LYS A 77 5.53 -2.47 -10.19
N TYR A 78 5.96 -1.40 -9.54
CA TYR A 78 6.36 -1.44 -8.13
C TYR A 78 5.15 -1.32 -7.20
N GLN A 79 4.11 -0.61 -7.64
CA GLN A 79 2.82 -0.57 -6.93
C GLN A 79 2.22 -1.98 -6.87
N ASP A 80 2.11 -2.65 -8.01
CA ASP A 80 1.57 -4.01 -8.11
C ASP A 80 2.40 -5.02 -7.30
N ALA A 81 3.73 -4.91 -7.37
CA ALA A 81 4.64 -5.74 -6.60
C ALA A 81 4.56 -5.49 -5.07
N SER A 82 4.09 -4.30 -4.66
CA SER A 82 3.85 -3.99 -3.25
C SER A 82 2.45 -4.41 -2.78
N ILE A 83 1.43 -4.21 -3.62
CA ILE A 83 0.03 -4.37 -3.25
C ILE A 83 -0.42 -5.83 -3.36
N ASN A 84 -0.17 -6.47 -4.50
CA ASN A 84 -0.76 -7.78 -4.78
C ASN A 84 -0.27 -8.88 -3.82
N PRO A 85 1.04 -9.03 -3.54
CA PRO A 85 1.50 -10.09 -2.65
C PRO A 85 0.98 -9.91 -1.22
N VAL A 86 0.86 -8.67 -0.74
CA VAL A 86 0.30 -8.37 0.59
C VAL A 86 -1.21 -8.60 0.60
N ALA A 87 -1.93 -8.22 -0.46
CA ALA A 87 -3.36 -8.51 -0.61
C ALA A 87 -3.68 -10.01 -0.64
N GLU A 88 -2.70 -10.84 -1.01
CA GLU A 88 -2.73 -12.31 -0.97
C GLU A 88 -2.31 -12.89 0.39
N GLY A 89 -2.02 -12.05 1.38
CA GLY A 89 -1.63 -12.44 2.75
C GLY A 89 -0.12 -12.47 2.99
N GLY A 90 0.69 -11.90 2.09
CA GLY A 90 2.12 -11.77 2.25
C GLY A 90 2.52 -10.87 3.43
N ASP A 91 3.71 -11.13 3.99
CA ASP A 91 4.32 -10.31 5.02
C ASP A 91 4.79 -8.96 4.46
N LEU A 92 4.40 -7.86 5.09
CA LEU A 92 4.72 -6.50 4.64
C LEU A 92 6.23 -6.27 4.56
N SER A 93 7.00 -6.78 5.53
CA SER A 93 8.44 -6.54 5.59
C SER A 93 9.17 -7.29 4.49
N GLU A 94 8.78 -8.53 4.22
CA GLU A 94 9.35 -9.34 3.16
C GLU A 94 9.01 -8.77 1.78
N VAL A 95 7.75 -8.38 1.55
CA VAL A 95 7.35 -7.74 0.29
C VAL A 95 8.09 -6.42 0.07
N THR A 96 8.23 -5.60 1.11
CA THR A 96 9.01 -4.35 1.04
C THR A 96 10.46 -4.62 0.64
N LYS A 97 11.08 -5.64 1.23
CA LYS A 97 12.45 -6.04 0.88
C LYS A 97 12.56 -6.49 -0.58
N GLN A 98 11.63 -7.31 -1.05
CA GLN A 98 11.61 -7.78 -2.44
C GLN A 98 11.45 -6.61 -3.44
N VAL A 99 10.57 -5.66 -3.17
CA VAL A 99 10.40 -4.46 -4.00
C VAL A 99 11.65 -3.60 -4.00
N ASN A 100 12.31 -3.43 -2.85
CA ASN A 100 13.58 -2.69 -2.76
C ASN A 100 14.70 -3.38 -3.56
N GLU A 101 14.78 -4.71 -3.51
CA GLU A 101 15.73 -5.49 -4.31
C GLU A 101 15.43 -5.35 -5.81
N MET A 102 14.15 -5.39 -6.21
CA MET A 102 13.72 -5.15 -7.59
C MET A 102 14.14 -3.76 -8.08
N MET A 103 13.85 -2.70 -7.32
CA MET A 103 14.26 -1.33 -7.66
C MET A 103 15.78 -1.21 -7.76
N LYS A 104 16.52 -1.85 -6.85
CA LYS A 104 17.99 -1.87 -6.88
C LYS A 104 18.51 -2.52 -8.17
N THR A 105 17.98 -3.68 -8.57
CA THR A 105 18.35 -4.32 -9.83
C THR A 105 18.00 -3.46 -11.05
N ASP A 106 16.88 -2.74 -11.01
CA ASP A 106 16.50 -1.83 -12.07
C ASP A 106 17.43 -0.61 -12.17
N ILE A 107 17.97 -0.13 -11.04
CA ILE A 107 19.04 0.90 -11.03
C ILE A 107 20.33 0.34 -11.61
N GLU A 108 20.75 -0.84 -11.15
CA GLU A 108 22.02 -1.48 -11.55
C GLU A 108 22.04 -1.86 -13.04
N SER A 109 20.89 -2.23 -13.60
CA SER A 109 20.72 -2.53 -15.03
C SER A 109 20.55 -1.29 -15.91
N GLY A 110 20.38 -0.10 -15.31
CA GLY A 110 20.09 1.14 -16.04
C GLY A 110 18.65 1.25 -16.54
N THR A 111 17.75 0.38 -16.09
CA THR A 111 16.31 0.45 -16.37
C THR A 111 15.68 1.70 -15.75
N ILE A 112 16.17 2.12 -14.58
CA ILE A 112 15.89 3.43 -13.99
C ILE A 112 17.20 4.14 -13.65
N SER A 113 17.26 5.45 -13.85
CA SER A 113 18.42 6.25 -13.43
C SER A 113 18.42 6.47 -11.91
N LYS A 114 19.58 6.84 -11.35
CA LYS A 114 19.66 7.20 -9.92
C LYS A 114 18.90 8.49 -9.64
N GLU A 115 18.89 9.40 -10.60
CA GLU A 115 18.17 10.67 -10.55
C GLU A 115 16.65 10.43 -10.52
N ASP A 116 16.14 9.57 -11.40
CA ASP A 116 14.71 9.20 -11.40
C ASP A 116 14.34 8.48 -10.10
N PHE A 117 15.19 7.57 -9.62
CA PHE A 117 14.97 6.91 -8.34
C PHE A 117 14.88 7.91 -7.18
N THR A 118 15.80 8.87 -7.14
CA THR A 118 15.82 9.91 -6.11
C THR A 118 14.54 10.74 -6.17
N ALA A 119 14.13 11.18 -7.36
CA ALA A 119 12.91 11.96 -7.54
C ALA A 119 11.64 11.19 -7.11
N MET A 120 11.57 9.88 -7.41
CA MET A 120 10.47 9.03 -6.95
C MET A 120 10.43 8.94 -5.42
N VAL A 121 11.58 8.72 -4.77
CA VAL A 121 11.68 8.62 -3.30
C VAL A 121 11.33 9.94 -2.63
N GLU A 122 11.79 11.07 -3.18
CA GLU A 122 11.46 12.40 -2.66
C GLU A 122 9.94 12.67 -2.75
N SER A 123 9.32 12.37 -3.90
CA SER A 123 7.88 12.52 -4.08
C SER A 123 7.08 11.60 -3.15
N ALA A 124 7.52 10.34 -2.99
CA ALA A 124 6.93 9.37 -2.07
C ALA A 124 7.01 9.86 -0.61
N THR A 125 8.16 10.41 -0.23
CA THR A 125 8.41 10.97 1.11
C THR A 125 7.52 12.19 1.38
N GLU A 126 7.41 13.11 0.42
CA GLU A 126 6.53 14.27 0.55
C GLU A 126 5.07 13.86 0.74
N LYS A 127 4.58 12.91 -0.07
CA LYS A 127 3.22 12.35 0.06
C LYS A 127 3.00 11.70 1.42
N TYR A 128 3.95 10.88 1.87
CA TYR A 128 3.87 10.21 3.16
C TYR A 128 3.76 11.24 4.30
N ILE A 129 4.69 12.20 4.35
CA ILE A 129 4.70 13.27 5.36
C ILE A 129 3.39 14.06 5.35
N ASN A 130 2.90 14.42 4.16
CA ASN A 130 1.66 15.19 4.04
C ASN A 130 0.44 14.41 4.52
N CYS A 131 0.39 13.10 4.25
CA CYS A 131 -0.70 12.25 4.70
C CYS A 131 -0.64 11.98 6.21
N THR A 132 0.53 11.70 6.78
CA THR A 132 0.65 11.32 8.20
C THR A 132 0.57 12.48 9.18
N LYS A 133 0.72 13.74 8.74
CA LYS A 133 0.60 14.95 9.59
C LYS A 133 -0.67 15.00 10.45
N ALA A 134 -1.78 14.45 9.97
CA ALA A 134 -3.03 14.40 10.72
C ALA A 134 -3.04 13.26 11.76
N LEU A 135 -2.36 12.15 11.47
CA LEU A 135 -2.30 10.95 12.31
C LEU A 135 -1.43 11.14 13.56
N GLU A 136 -0.41 12.01 13.49
CA GLU A 136 0.46 12.32 14.64
C GLU A 136 -0.30 12.94 15.82
N LYS A 137 -1.48 13.52 15.59
CA LYS A 137 -2.33 14.07 16.65
C LYS A 137 -3.22 13.01 17.30
N GLU A 138 -3.32 11.85 16.69
CA GLU A 138 -4.17 10.72 17.09
C GLU A 138 -3.42 9.68 17.94
N LEU A 139 -2.13 9.88 18.23
CA LEU A 139 -1.31 9.02 19.10
C LEU A 139 -0.83 9.83 20.32
#